data_AF-A0A673CR28-F1
#
_entry.id   AF-A0A673CR28-F1
#
_cell.length_a   1.000
_cell.length_b   1.000
_cell.length_c   1.000
_cell.angle_alpha   90.00
_cell.angle_beta   90.00
_cell.angle_gamma   90.00
#
_symmetry.space_group_name_H-M   'P 1'
#
loop_
_entity.id
_entity.type
_entity.pdbx_description
1 polymer ?
#
loop_
_entity_poly.entity_id
_entity_poly.type
_entity_poly.pdbx_seq_one_letter_code
_entity_poly.pdbx_strand_id
1 'polypeptide(L)'
;MLTDKHRGIRVSQEELLCKNACGYYGNPAWQGFCSKCWRERTRPPGTPRQDTRPTNDGTPPTFSKFEEKKNIEKGRRINTMRRLFWGSPSSPKQESSEIQTNALKAYQSLEPGDFTGFLKILRSPPSQRLQSRCTAFLNTMEAYHDLPVQKQSDLVQDFYQSFAEYFSSFSEAQVSQIMEHVEKLIMTRLHKWVFCHDSCDDEQKDLALQRRIRSLNWVTPQMLDVPFPDKKTAITGDPFLPAITAIIEVDAKRAPQDKLACVSKCCQHVFEALSTSNSEPANADDFLSGLVYVVLKANPPRLHSNMQYVIRFGLPHSLMAGESGYYFTNLSCAVAFIEKLDGPALNLSPEEFEGYMLRQHAPNDATKRQEISSNTQHLLEELKGRQEKLDQGMDALNVQLQKWMLTVNSQLDEAAAQFALVQKEITAQAEHSLVLSSSSHDANPQEGDLKDPSVLVLSDQCAGPQQTDC
;
A
#
# COMPACT_ATOMS: atom_id res chain seq x y z
N MET A 1 32.75 50.88 -20.40
CA MET A 1 33.54 49.64 -20.25
C MET A 1 33.83 49.45 -18.77
N LEU A 2 32.97 48.72 -18.05
CA LEU A 2 33.21 48.29 -16.68
C LEU A 2 33.57 46.80 -16.74
N THR A 3 34.75 46.46 -16.23
CA THR A 3 35.29 45.11 -16.21
C THR A 3 34.63 44.29 -15.10
N ASP A 4 34.19 43.10 -15.50
CA ASP A 4 33.55 42.09 -14.69
C ASP A 4 34.51 41.59 -13.59
N LYS A 5 34.16 41.83 -12.33
CA LYS A 5 34.92 41.33 -11.17
C LYS A 5 34.41 39.94 -10.84
N HIS A 6 35.06 38.91 -11.38
CA HIS A 6 34.89 37.53 -10.95
C HIS A 6 35.13 37.41 -9.43
N ARG A 7 34.04 37.28 -8.66
CA ARG A 7 34.08 36.83 -7.26
C ARG A 7 34.06 35.30 -7.25
N GLY A 8 35.24 34.70 -7.33
CA GLY A 8 35.44 33.27 -7.11
C GLY A 8 36.73 33.08 -6.31
N ILE A 9 36.70 32.25 -5.27
CA ILE A 9 37.90 31.88 -4.51
C ILE A 9 38.76 31.04 -5.45
N ARG A 10 39.82 31.62 -6.03
CA ARG A 10 40.84 30.85 -6.74
C ARG A 10 41.74 30.18 -5.71
N VAL A 11 41.51 28.91 -5.44
CA VAL A 11 42.49 28.02 -4.80
C VAL A 11 43.11 27.20 -5.93
N SER A 12 44.44 27.22 -6.07
CA SER A 12 45.07 26.39 -7.10
C SER A 12 45.00 24.91 -6.71
N GLN A 13 44.96 24.00 -7.69
CA GLN A 13 44.88 22.57 -7.40
C GLN A 13 46.08 22.08 -6.58
N GLU A 14 47.24 22.74 -6.71
CA GLU A 14 48.41 22.42 -5.89
C GLU A 14 48.23 22.78 -4.41
N GLU A 15 47.44 23.81 -4.08
CA GLU A 15 47.16 24.23 -2.70
C GLU A 15 46.18 23.31 -1.97
N LEU A 16 45.38 22.53 -2.71
CA LEU A 16 44.43 21.57 -2.14
C LEU A 16 45.06 20.18 -1.91
N LEU A 17 46.20 19.89 -2.53
CA LEU A 17 46.83 18.58 -2.42
C LEU A 17 47.56 18.41 -1.09
N CYS A 18 47.57 17.18 -0.59
CA CYS A 18 48.29 16.80 0.60
C CYS A 18 49.77 17.13 0.44
N LYS A 19 50.36 17.81 1.43
CA LYS A 19 51.79 18.16 1.47
C LYS A 19 52.76 16.98 1.29
N ASN A 20 52.32 15.74 1.53
CA ASN A 20 53.12 14.53 1.27
C ASN A 20 53.05 14.05 -0.20
N ALA A 21 52.43 14.80 -1.11
CA ALA A 21 52.27 14.46 -2.53
C ALA A 21 51.70 13.05 -2.77
N CYS A 22 50.85 12.56 -1.85
CA CYS A 22 50.30 11.21 -1.89
C CYS A 22 49.10 11.03 -2.84
N GLY A 23 48.74 12.06 -3.61
CA GLY A 23 47.60 12.07 -4.53
C GLY A 23 46.24 12.35 -3.88
N TYR A 24 46.18 12.57 -2.56
CA TYR A 24 44.95 12.93 -1.83
C TYR A 24 44.93 14.41 -1.43
N TYR A 25 43.76 14.94 -1.15
CA TYR A 25 43.59 16.33 -0.71
C TYR A 25 43.96 16.54 0.77
N GLY A 26 44.64 17.64 1.06
CA GLY A 26 44.92 18.12 2.41
C GLY A 26 43.90 19.16 2.85
N ASN A 27 43.83 19.45 4.15
CA ASN A 27 43.02 20.55 4.66
C ASN A 27 43.77 21.35 5.75
N PRO A 28 43.34 22.59 6.03
CA PRO A 28 44.00 23.44 7.03
C PRO A 28 43.97 22.86 8.46
N ALA A 29 42.91 22.15 8.84
CA ALA A 29 42.78 21.51 10.15
C ALA A 29 43.86 20.45 10.42
N TRP A 30 44.39 19.83 9.36
CA TRP A 30 45.52 18.91 9.40
C TRP A 30 46.78 19.51 8.76
N GLN A 31 46.96 20.83 8.86
CA GLN A 31 48.14 21.58 8.39
C GLN A 31 48.50 21.34 6.90
N GLY A 32 47.51 21.01 6.06
CA GLY A 32 47.69 20.68 4.65
C GLY A 32 48.01 19.21 4.38
N PHE A 33 47.88 18.30 5.35
CA PHE A 33 48.00 16.86 5.15
C PHE A 33 46.62 16.20 4.96
N CYS A 34 46.58 15.08 4.23
CA CYS A 34 45.39 14.23 4.20
C CYS A 34 45.26 13.43 5.52
N SER A 35 44.07 12.90 5.78
CA SER A 35 43.77 12.16 7.02
C SER A 35 44.71 10.96 7.28
N LYS A 36 45.27 10.36 6.23
CA LYS A 36 46.20 9.23 6.33
C LYS A 36 47.61 9.71 6.74
N CYS A 37 48.17 10.65 5.99
CA CYS A 37 49.50 11.20 6.28
C CYS A 37 49.55 11.96 7.62
N TRP A 38 48.44 12.60 8.01
CA TRP A 38 48.32 13.24 9.32
C TRP A 38 48.42 12.23 10.46
N ARG A 39 47.72 11.09 10.37
CA ARG A 39 47.76 10.01 11.36
C ARG A 39 49.12 9.31 11.46
N GLU A 40 49.82 9.17 10.34
CA GLU A 40 51.17 8.62 10.32
C GLU A 40 52.18 9.58 10.97
N ARG A 41 52.04 10.89 10.73
CA ARG A 41 52.93 11.92 11.29
C ARG A 41 52.72 12.16 12.78
N THR A 42 51.49 12.04 13.27
CA THR A 42 51.13 12.31 14.67
C THR A 42 51.29 11.09 15.58
N ARG A 43 51.72 9.95 15.04
CA ARG A 43 51.94 8.72 15.82
C ARG A 43 53.26 8.80 16.61
N PRO A 44 53.27 8.48 17.93
CA PRO A 44 54.50 8.29 18.69
C PRO A 44 55.28 7.08 18.15
N PRO A 45 56.63 7.14 18.07
CA PRO A 45 57.43 6.02 17.59
C PRO A 45 57.35 4.84 18.57
N GLY A 46 56.79 3.70 18.13
CA GLY A 46 56.82 2.44 18.90
C GLY A 46 55.51 1.66 19.07
N THR A 47 54.37 2.08 18.47
CA THR A 47 53.12 1.31 18.58
C THR A 47 52.95 0.29 17.44
N PRO A 48 52.72 -1.02 17.73
CA PRO A 48 52.47 -2.03 16.70
C PRO A 48 51.12 -1.80 16.00
N ARG A 49 51.05 -2.13 14.70
CA ARG A 49 49.80 -2.12 13.92
C ARG A 49 48.83 -3.17 14.47
N GLN A 50 47.81 -2.74 15.19
CA GLN A 50 46.58 -3.50 15.44
C GLN A 50 45.39 -2.63 15.07
N ASP A 51 44.78 -2.89 13.92
CA ASP A 51 43.45 -2.37 13.60
C ASP A 51 42.43 -3.49 13.83
N THR A 52 41.92 -3.56 15.05
CA THR A 52 40.63 -4.18 15.36
C THR A 52 39.83 -3.26 16.26
N ARG A 53 38.69 -2.80 15.70
CA ARG A 53 37.41 -2.43 16.32
C ARG A 53 37.03 -0.94 16.48
N PRO A 54 35.70 -0.67 16.43
CA PRO A 54 35.11 0.46 15.74
C PRO A 54 34.56 1.53 16.69
N THR A 55 34.53 2.77 16.21
CA THR A 55 33.78 3.85 16.84
C THR A 55 32.35 3.87 16.30
N ASN A 56 31.41 3.95 17.22
CA ASN A 56 29.98 4.02 17.00
C ASN A 56 29.61 5.46 16.60
N ASP A 57 29.33 5.70 15.33
CA ASP A 57 28.67 6.93 14.86
C ASP A 57 27.33 6.53 14.24
N GLY A 58 26.25 7.10 14.76
CA GLY A 58 24.85 6.78 14.49
C GLY A 58 24.34 7.15 13.09
N THR A 59 25.09 6.82 12.04
CA THR A 59 24.63 6.93 10.65
C THR A 59 24.22 5.54 10.15
N PRO A 60 23.03 5.35 9.56
CA PRO A 60 22.68 4.07 8.94
C PRO A 60 23.73 3.72 7.86
N PRO A 61 24.15 2.45 7.75
CA PRO A 61 25.10 2.06 6.72
C PRO A 61 24.44 2.25 5.35
N THR A 62 25.01 3.10 4.49
CA THR A 62 24.64 3.16 3.08
C THR A 62 24.94 1.84 2.40
N PHE A 63 24.08 1.40 1.48
CA PHE A 63 24.17 0.15 0.72
C PHE A 63 25.59 -0.14 0.19
N SER A 64 26.26 0.88 -0.35
CA SER A 64 27.65 0.80 -0.82
C SER A 64 28.70 0.53 0.29
N LYS A 65 28.55 1.11 1.49
CA LYS A 65 29.46 0.88 2.63
C LYS A 65 29.27 -0.50 3.28
N PHE A 66 28.06 -1.07 3.19
CA PHE A 66 27.79 -2.44 3.62
C PHE A 66 28.45 -3.47 2.70
N GLU A 67 28.43 -3.23 1.39
CA GLU A 67 29.04 -4.09 0.37
C GLU A 67 30.58 -4.11 0.38
N GLU A 68 31.22 -2.94 0.50
CA GLU A 68 32.69 -2.84 0.53
C GLU A 68 33.28 -3.62 1.71
N LYS A 69 32.58 -3.61 2.85
CA LYS A 69 32.92 -4.38 4.05
C LYS A 69 32.66 -5.88 3.88
N LYS A 70 31.61 -6.26 3.14
CA LYS A 70 31.29 -7.66 2.79
C LYS A 70 32.32 -8.25 1.83
N ASN A 71 32.87 -7.49 0.88
CA ASN A 71 33.80 -8.03 -0.14
C ASN A 71 35.21 -8.31 0.39
N ILE A 72 35.68 -7.57 1.39
CA ILE A 72 37.05 -7.71 1.94
C ILE A 72 37.15 -8.88 2.93
N GLU A 73 36.07 -9.22 3.65
CA GLU A 73 36.04 -10.34 4.61
C GLU A 73 35.84 -11.72 3.94
N LYS A 74 35.33 -11.74 2.69
CA LYS A 74 35.05 -12.95 1.89
C LYS A 74 36.27 -13.86 1.71
N GLY A 75 37.43 -13.34 1.30
CA GLY A 75 38.55 -14.20 0.87
C GLY A 75 39.13 -15.17 1.92
N ARG A 76 38.97 -14.89 3.23
CA ARG A 76 39.72 -15.59 4.29
C ARG A 76 38.87 -16.50 5.19
N ARG A 77 37.53 -16.33 5.25
CA ARG A 77 36.61 -17.17 6.05
C ARG A 77 35.87 -18.26 5.23
N ILE A 78 35.81 -18.11 3.90
CA ILE A 78 35.08 -19.00 2.98
C ILE A 78 35.54 -20.47 3.06
N ASN A 79 36.82 -20.73 3.28
CA ASN A 79 37.34 -22.11 3.30
C ASN A 79 37.10 -22.85 4.63
N THR A 80 36.90 -22.14 5.75
CA THR A 80 36.84 -22.77 7.07
C THR A 80 35.43 -23.23 7.43
N MET A 81 34.40 -22.45 7.10
CA MET A 81 33.00 -22.84 7.36
C MET A 81 32.47 -23.87 6.36
N ARG A 82 32.86 -23.78 5.08
CA ARG A 82 32.50 -24.78 4.04
C ARG A 82 32.96 -26.19 4.41
N ARG A 83 34.13 -26.31 5.06
CA ARG A 83 34.73 -27.58 5.49
C ARG A 83 34.12 -28.13 6.79
N LEU A 84 33.60 -27.27 7.68
CA LEU A 84 33.02 -27.66 8.97
C LEU A 84 31.54 -28.02 8.87
N PHE A 85 30.76 -27.36 8.00
CA PHE A 85 29.32 -27.60 7.88
C PHE A 85 28.94 -28.51 6.71
N TRP A 86 29.67 -28.47 5.59
CA TRP A 86 29.26 -29.12 4.33
C TRP A 86 30.19 -30.21 3.81
N GLY A 87 31.24 -30.54 4.57
CA GLY A 87 32.26 -31.52 4.18
C GLY A 87 33.07 -31.06 2.96
N SER A 88 34.24 -31.66 2.74
CA SER A 88 34.92 -31.55 1.44
C SER A 88 33.97 -32.07 0.35
N PRO A 89 33.98 -31.50 -0.88
CA PRO A 89 33.22 -32.06 -1.99
C PRO A 89 33.62 -33.53 -2.09
N SER A 90 32.69 -34.40 -1.73
CA SER A 90 32.91 -35.83 -1.82
C SER A 90 33.12 -36.11 -3.29
N SER A 91 34.21 -36.81 -3.63
CA SER A 91 34.44 -37.32 -4.98
C SER A 91 33.14 -37.92 -5.50
N PRO A 92 32.67 -37.53 -6.71
CA PRO A 92 31.39 -37.98 -7.19
C PRO A 92 31.46 -39.50 -7.28
N LYS A 93 30.67 -40.20 -6.44
CA LYS A 93 30.25 -41.56 -6.78
C LYS A 93 29.67 -41.43 -8.19
N GLN A 94 30.28 -42.13 -9.15
CA GLN A 94 29.87 -42.20 -10.55
C GLN A 94 28.37 -42.53 -10.59
N GLU A 95 27.55 -41.49 -10.68
CA GLU A 95 26.22 -41.60 -11.23
C GLU A 95 26.39 -41.61 -12.75
N SER A 96 25.60 -42.41 -13.44
CA SER A 96 25.53 -42.38 -14.89
C SER A 96 25.29 -40.94 -15.33
N SER A 97 26.24 -40.36 -16.07
CA SER A 97 26.22 -39.00 -16.63
C SER A 97 24.87 -38.61 -17.26
N GLU A 98 24.11 -39.61 -17.74
CA GLU A 98 22.75 -39.49 -18.27
C GLU A 98 21.70 -38.99 -17.26
N ILE A 99 21.73 -39.41 -15.99
CA ILE A 99 20.72 -38.97 -15.00
C ILE A 99 20.90 -37.50 -14.66
N GLN A 100 22.16 -37.05 -14.49
CA GLN A 100 22.47 -35.66 -14.20
C GLN A 100 22.17 -34.74 -15.39
N THR A 101 22.46 -35.20 -16.62
CA THR A 101 22.11 -34.45 -17.84
C THR A 101 20.60 -34.37 -18.06
N ASN A 102 19.85 -35.44 -17.76
CA ASN A 102 18.39 -35.43 -17.83
C ASN A 102 17.75 -34.50 -16.79
N ALA A 103 18.30 -34.44 -15.56
CA ALA A 103 17.85 -33.50 -14.55
C ALA A 103 18.05 -32.05 -15.01
N LEU A 104 19.24 -31.71 -15.52
CA LEU A 104 19.56 -30.37 -16.02
C LEU A 104 18.63 -29.98 -17.20
N LYS A 105 18.39 -30.88 -18.16
CA LYS A 105 17.46 -30.60 -19.28
C LYS A 105 16.05 -30.21 -18.80
N ALA A 106 15.55 -30.82 -17.72
CA ALA A 106 14.24 -30.47 -17.18
C ALA A 106 14.18 -29.03 -16.64
N TYR A 107 15.26 -28.53 -16.05
CA TYR A 107 15.33 -27.14 -15.58
C TYR A 107 15.43 -26.12 -16.73
N GLN A 108 15.90 -26.52 -17.92
CA GLN A 108 15.98 -25.62 -19.08
C GLN A 108 14.61 -25.29 -19.67
N SER A 109 13.60 -26.14 -19.45
CA SER A 109 12.24 -25.92 -19.94
C SER A 109 11.37 -25.14 -18.95
N LEU A 110 11.95 -24.55 -17.90
CA LEU A 110 11.21 -23.74 -16.93
C LEU A 110 10.92 -22.36 -17.50
N GLU A 111 9.65 -21.98 -17.48
CA GLU A 111 9.21 -20.63 -17.81
C GLU A 111 9.39 -19.69 -16.60
N PRO A 112 9.65 -18.38 -16.84
CA PRO A 112 9.71 -17.39 -15.78
C PRO A 112 8.45 -17.41 -14.91
N GLY A 113 8.63 -17.53 -13.59
CA GLY A 113 7.52 -17.56 -12.65
C GLY A 113 6.83 -18.92 -12.47
N ASP A 114 7.20 -19.99 -13.20
CA ASP A 114 6.63 -21.33 -12.99
C ASP A 114 7.23 -22.05 -11.78
N PHE A 115 6.91 -21.51 -10.60
CA PHE A 115 7.34 -22.10 -9.33
C PHE A 115 6.76 -23.51 -9.12
N THR A 116 5.58 -23.79 -9.66
CA THR A 116 4.95 -25.11 -9.50
C THR A 116 5.66 -26.18 -10.31
N GLY A 117 6.05 -25.88 -11.54
CA GLY A 117 6.90 -26.72 -12.37
C GLY A 117 8.27 -26.93 -11.74
N PHE A 118 8.89 -25.87 -11.21
CA PHE A 118 10.15 -25.98 -10.48
C PHE A 118 10.07 -26.98 -9.33
N LEU A 119 9.02 -26.91 -8.51
CA LEU A 119 8.82 -27.85 -7.40
C LEU A 119 8.58 -29.29 -7.87
N LYS A 120 7.90 -29.50 -9.01
CA LYS A 120 7.72 -30.83 -9.61
C LYS A 120 9.06 -31.40 -10.07
N ILE A 121 9.87 -30.61 -10.75
CA ILE A 121 11.20 -31.02 -11.20
C ILE A 121 12.11 -31.29 -10.01
N LEU A 122 12.11 -30.43 -8.99
CA LEU A 122 12.96 -30.61 -7.80
C LEU A 122 12.62 -31.89 -7.03
N ARG A 123 11.34 -32.29 -6.97
CA ARG A 123 10.90 -33.53 -6.31
C ARG A 123 11.07 -34.78 -7.17
N SER A 124 11.47 -34.63 -8.44
CA SER A 124 11.64 -35.77 -9.34
C SER A 124 12.90 -36.58 -8.96
N PRO A 125 12.93 -37.90 -9.23
CA PRO A 125 14.09 -38.74 -8.90
C PRO A 125 15.43 -38.22 -9.46
N PRO A 126 15.51 -37.68 -10.71
CA PRO A 126 16.75 -37.09 -11.22
C PRO A 126 17.29 -35.90 -10.41
N SER A 127 16.43 -35.17 -9.70
CA SER A 127 16.78 -33.97 -8.91
C SER A 127 16.93 -34.25 -7.41
N GLN A 128 16.90 -35.52 -6.98
CA GLN A 128 16.91 -35.90 -5.56
C GLN A 128 18.10 -35.32 -4.78
N ARG A 129 19.27 -35.22 -5.41
CA ARG A 129 20.46 -34.59 -4.80
C ARG A 129 20.24 -33.11 -4.48
N LEU A 130 19.66 -32.34 -5.40
CA LEU A 130 19.35 -30.93 -5.20
C LEU A 130 18.27 -30.75 -4.12
N GLN A 131 17.23 -31.59 -4.14
CA GLN A 131 16.20 -31.59 -3.11
C GLN A 131 16.76 -31.89 -1.72
N SER A 132 17.61 -32.91 -1.61
CA SER A 132 18.26 -33.30 -0.35
C SER A 132 19.13 -32.17 0.17
N ARG A 133 19.80 -31.45 -0.72
CA ARG A 133 20.60 -30.28 -0.37
C ARG A 133 19.76 -29.13 0.18
N CYS A 134 18.65 -28.78 -0.47
CA CYS A 134 17.71 -27.77 0.06
C CYS A 134 17.19 -28.19 1.44
N THR A 135 16.82 -29.46 1.60
CA THR A 135 16.29 -29.99 2.87
C THR A 135 17.33 -29.95 3.98
N ALA A 136 18.56 -30.39 3.70
CA ALA A 136 19.67 -30.34 4.65
C ALA A 136 19.99 -28.90 5.06
N PHE A 137 20.00 -27.97 4.11
CA PHE A 137 20.22 -26.56 4.40
C PHE A 137 19.12 -25.99 5.32
N LEU A 138 17.86 -26.25 5.03
CA LEU A 138 16.73 -25.81 5.87
C LEU A 138 16.81 -26.39 7.29
N ASN A 139 17.14 -27.68 7.43
CA ASN A 139 17.31 -28.31 8.74
C ASN A 139 18.46 -27.70 9.54
N THR A 140 19.58 -27.37 8.87
CA THR A 140 20.70 -26.66 9.51
C THR A 140 20.29 -25.27 9.96
N MET A 141 19.60 -24.51 9.10
CA MET A 141 19.12 -23.17 9.47
C MET A 141 18.14 -23.22 10.66
N GLU A 142 17.28 -24.24 10.74
CA GLU A 142 16.40 -24.45 11.88
C GLU A 142 17.16 -24.83 13.16
N ALA A 143 18.17 -25.69 13.05
CA ALA A 143 19.01 -26.07 14.21
C ALA A 143 19.87 -24.92 14.76
N TYR A 144 20.22 -23.94 13.92
CA TYR A 144 21.08 -22.81 14.26
C TYR A 144 20.38 -21.45 14.13
N HIS A 145 19.06 -21.41 14.30
CA HIS A 145 18.28 -20.17 14.14
C HIS A 145 18.63 -19.09 15.19
N ASP A 146 19.21 -19.46 16.35
CA ASP A 146 19.68 -18.52 17.37
C ASP A 146 20.95 -17.74 16.96
N LEU A 147 21.59 -18.11 15.84
CA LEU A 147 22.76 -17.38 15.36
C LEU A 147 22.39 -15.92 15.02
N PRO A 148 23.30 -14.96 15.21
CA PRO A 148 23.07 -13.59 14.78
C PRO A 148 22.66 -13.52 13.30
N VAL A 149 21.68 -12.67 12.98
CA VAL A 149 21.07 -12.57 11.65
C VAL A 149 22.10 -12.37 10.53
N GLN A 150 23.23 -11.70 10.81
CA GLN A 150 24.29 -11.54 9.83
C GLN A 150 24.97 -12.87 9.46
N LYS A 151 25.19 -13.77 10.43
CA LYS A 151 25.74 -15.10 10.14
C LYS A 151 24.74 -15.95 9.36
N GLN A 152 23.46 -15.84 9.70
CA GLN A 152 22.39 -16.50 8.95
C GLN A 152 22.33 -15.99 7.50
N SER A 153 22.47 -14.68 7.28
CA SER A 153 22.60 -14.08 5.95
C SER A 153 23.80 -14.65 5.19
N ASP A 154 24.97 -14.73 5.82
CA ASP A 154 26.17 -15.27 5.18
C ASP A 154 25.95 -16.74 4.74
N LEU A 155 25.32 -17.57 5.59
CA LEU A 155 24.99 -18.96 5.26
C LEU A 155 24.03 -19.09 4.07
N VAL A 156 23.01 -18.22 3.99
CA VAL A 156 22.06 -18.19 2.87
C VAL A 156 22.76 -17.78 1.57
N GLN A 157 23.63 -16.77 1.63
CA GLN A 157 24.37 -16.29 0.45
C GLN A 157 25.39 -17.33 -0.04
N ASP A 158 26.07 -18.03 0.87
CA ASP A 158 26.97 -19.15 0.54
C ASP A 158 26.19 -20.33 -0.08
N PHE A 159 24.98 -20.60 0.42
CA PHE A 159 24.08 -21.60 -0.15
C PHE A 159 23.69 -21.21 -1.59
N TYR A 160 23.28 -19.96 -1.84
CA TYR A 160 22.93 -19.50 -3.19
C TYR A 160 24.10 -19.65 -4.15
N GLN A 161 25.29 -19.18 -3.77
CA GLN A 161 26.47 -19.28 -4.63
C GLN A 161 26.76 -20.73 -4.98
N SER A 162 26.74 -21.61 -3.98
CA SER A 162 27.09 -23.01 -4.23
C SER A 162 25.95 -23.81 -4.88
N PHE A 163 24.69 -23.36 -4.79
CA PHE A 163 23.59 -23.95 -5.56
C PHE A 163 23.65 -23.52 -7.03
N ALA A 164 23.97 -22.25 -7.30
CA ALA A 164 24.14 -21.73 -8.66
C ALA A 164 25.28 -22.43 -9.44
N GLU A 165 26.36 -22.83 -8.75
CA GLU A 165 27.47 -23.60 -9.34
C GLU A 165 27.01 -24.89 -10.06
N TYR A 166 25.89 -25.50 -9.63
CA TYR A 166 25.34 -26.71 -10.27
C TYR A 166 24.78 -26.44 -11.68
N PHE A 167 24.43 -25.19 -11.96
CA PHE A 167 23.88 -24.74 -13.24
C PHE A 167 24.91 -23.91 -14.03
N SER A 168 26.20 -24.04 -13.72
CA SER A 168 27.29 -23.31 -14.40
C SER A 168 27.38 -23.56 -15.92
N SER A 169 26.74 -24.62 -16.43
CA SER A 169 26.62 -24.88 -17.87
C SER A 169 25.50 -24.08 -18.56
N PHE A 170 24.64 -23.38 -17.81
CA PHE A 170 23.50 -22.63 -18.36
C PHE A 170 23.88 -21.18 -18.63
N SER A 171 23.04 -20.46 -19.38
CA SER A 171 23.21 -19.02 -19.53
C SER A 171 22.94 -18.29 -18.22
N GLU A 172 23.55 -17.12 -18.02
CA GLU A 172 23.36 -16.30 -16.82
C GLU A 172 21.87 -16.00 -16.55
N ALA A 173 21.10 -15.70 -17.59
CA ALA A 173 19.66 -15.45 -17.48
C ALA A 173 18.89 -16.69 -16.97
N GLN A 174 19.21 -17.88 -17.46
CA GLN A 174 18.60 -19.13 -17.00
C GLN A 174 18.96 -19.44 -15.55
N VAL A 175 20.23 -19.21 -15.17
CA VAL A 175 20.67 -19.39 -13.78
C VAL A 175 19.90 -18.45 -12.86
N SER A 176 19.77 -17.17 -13.23
CA SER A 176 19.00 -16.19 -12.43
C SER A 176 17.55 -16.63 -12.24
N GLN A 177 16.86 -17.06 -13.30
CA GLN A 177 15.48 -17.57 -13.23
C GLN A 177 15.33 -18.79 -12.31
N ILE A 178 16.27 -19.75 -12.39
CA ILE A 178 16.26 -20.92 -11.49
C ILE A 178 16.51 -20.48 -10.05
N MET A 179 17.45 -19.56 -9.84
CA MET A 179 17.80 -19.05 -8.51
C MET A 179 16.66 -18.28 -7.86
N GLU A 180 15.84 -17.56 -8.62
CA GLU A 180 14.60 -16.95 -8.13
C GLU A 180 13.65 -18.00 -7.50
N HIS A 181 13.46 -19.14 -8.17
CA HIS A 181 12.66 -20.22 -7.59
C HIS A 181 13.30 -20.84 -6.33
N VAL A 182 14.63 -20.92 -6.28
CA VAL A 182 15.37 -21.39 -5.10
C VAL A 182 15.20 -20.40 -3.94
N GLU A 183 15.35 -19.09 -4.19
CA GLU A 183 15.12 -18.03 -3.21
C GLU A 183 13.70 -18.14 -2.64
N LYS A 184 12.69 -18.26 -3.51
CA LYS A 184 11.29 -18.41 -3.10
C LYS A 184 11.08 -19.63 -2.21
N LEU A 185 11.66 -20.78 -2.55
CA LEU A 185 11.56 -22.00 -1.75
C LEU A 185 12.20 -21.83 -0.36
N ILE A 186 13.45 -21.37 -0.33
CA ILE A 186 14.24 -21.28 0.90
C ILE A 186 13.67 -20.20 1.81
N MET A 187 13.46 -18.99 1.29
CA MET A 187 13.08 -17.85 2.10
C MET A 187 11.64 -17.93 2.60
N THR A 188 10.73 -18.59 1.86
CA THR A 188 9.37 -18.85 2.38
C THR A 188 9.38 -19.71 3.65
N ARG A 189 10.35 -20.62 3.79
CA ARG A 189 10.52 -21.49 4.96
C ARG A 189 11.28 -20.79 6.09
N LEU A 190 12.31 -20.02 5.73
CA LEU A 190 13.18 -19.35 6.71
C LEU A 190 12.58 -18.05 7.26
N HIS A 191 11.61 -17.42 6.59
CA HIS A 191 11.04 -16.13 7.00
C HIS A 191 10.65 -16.06 8.48
N LYS A 192 10.03 -17.13 9.02
CA LYS A 192 9.63 -17.19 10.44
C LYS A 192 10.79 -17.06 11.44
N TRP A 193 12.00 -17.38 11.00
CA TRP A 193 13.21 -17.33 11.81
C TRP A 193 14.02 -16.08 11.55
N VAL A 194 14.14 -15.64 10.30
CA VAL A 194 15.11 -14.59 9.96
C VAL A 194 14.52 -13.18 9.83
N PHE A 195 13.20 -13.04 9.69
CA PHE A 195 12.55 -11.74 9.56
C PHE A 195 12.39 -11.07 10.93
N CYS A 196 12.85 -9.83 11.09
CA CYS A 196 12.81 -9.09 12.36
C CYS A 196 13.40 -9.89 13.53
N HIS A 197 14.60 -10.46 13.33
CA HIS A 197 15.27 -11.35 14.27
C HIS A 197 15.73 -10.63 15.55
N ASP A 198 15.60 -11.26 16.72
CA ASP A 198 15.90 -10.68 18.04
C ASP A 198 17.34 -10.16 18.22
N SER A 199 18.27 -10.65 17.40
CA SER A 199 19.67 -10.21 17.45
C SER A 199 19.94 -8.83 16.83
N CYS A 200 18.92 -8.16 16.26
CA CYS A 200 19.06 -6.84 15.63
C CYS A 200 18.03 -5.85 16.15
N ASP A 201 18.22 -4.58 15.82
CA ASP A 201 17.38 -3.46 16.27
C ASP A 201 16.28 -3.10 15.27
N ASP A 202 15.91 -4.05 14.39
CA ASP A 202 14.97 -3.81 13.29
C ASP A 202 13.59 -3.37 13.81
N GLU A 203 13.07 -4.00 14.88
CA GLU A 203 11.76 -3.64 15.48
C GLU A 203 11.77 -2.21 16.03
N GLN A 204 12.84 -1.81 16.74
CA GLN A 204 12.95 -0.47 17.31
C GLN A 204 13.01 0.58 16.20
N LYS A 205 13.71 0.28 15.10
CA LYS A 205 13.78 1.14 13.93
C LYS A 205 12.46 1.22 13.18
N ASP A 206 11.72 0.11 13.07
CA ASP A 206 10.37 0.10 12.52
C ASP A 206 9.43 1.00 13.31
N LEU A 207 9.45 0.91 14.65
CA LEU A 207 8.63 1.75 15.52
C LEU A 207 9.02 3.23 15.40
N ALA A 208 10.31 3.54 15.33
CA ALA A 208 10.80 4.91 15.15
C ALA A 208 10.35 5.48 13.81
N LEU A 209 10.55 4.74 12.71
CA LEU A 209 10.16 5.14 11.36
C LEU A 209 8.64 5.29 11.23
N GLN A 210 7.86 4.36 11.78
CA GLN A 210 6.40 4.43 11.76
C GLN A 210 5.87 5.66 12.51
N ARG A 211 6.42 5.95 13.71
CA ARG A 211 6.07 7.16 14.48
C ARG A 211 6.46 8.42 13.72
N ARG A 212 7.63 8.40 13.07
CA ARG A 212 8.11 9.50 12.24
C ARG A 212 7.16 9.78 11.07
N ILE A 213 6.84 8.78 10.25
CA ILE A 213 5.87 8.92 9.15
C ILE A 213 4.52 9.44 9.67
N ARG A 214 4.02 8.87 10.77
CA ARG A 214 2.75 9.31 11.38
C ARG A 214 2.75 10.78 11.81
N SER A 215 3.88 11.28 12.33
CA SER A 215 4.02 12.70 12.70
C SER A 215 4.01 13.64 11.49
N LEU A 216 4.32 13.13 10.29
CA LEU A 216 4.37 13.86 9.02
C LEU A 216 3.11 13.68 8.16
N ASN A 217 2.01 13.13 8.69
CA ASN A 217 0.80 12.87 7.90
C ASN A 217 0.15 14.16 7.35
N TRP A 218 0.47 15.32 7.94
CA TRP A 218 0.01 16.64 7.50
C TRP A 218 0.67 17.11 6.20
N VAL A 219 1.79 16.51 5.76
CA VAL A 219 2.47 16.89 4.51
C VAL A 219 1.53 16.67 3.33
N THR A 220 1.45 17.67 2.45
CA THR A 220 0.65 17.65 1.22
C THR A 220 1.53 17.43 -0.01
N PRO A 221 0.98 16.98 -1.15
CA PRO A 221 1.73 16.84 -2.40
C PRO A 221 2.45 18.13 -2.81
N GLN A 222 1.80 19.29 -2.61
CA GLN A 222 2.34 20.59 -3.01
C GLN A 222 3.57 21.00 -2.18
N MET A 223 3.66 20.58 -0.91
CA MET A 223 4.84 20.85 -0.07
C MET A 223 6.07 20.05 -0.51
N LEU A 224 5.86 18.97 -1.25
CA LEU A 224 6.91 18.10 -1.81
C LEU A 224 7.14 18.34 -3.31
N ASP A 225 6.51 19.38 -3.87
CA ASP A 225 6.53 19.69 -5.31
C ASP A 225 6.11 18.48 -6.19
N VAL A 226 5.19 17.65 -5.70
CA VAL A 226 4.69 16.48 -6.45
C VAL A 226 3.67 16.93 -7.49
N PRO A 227 3.87 16.61 -8.79
CA PRO A 227 2.85 16.81 -9.81
C PRO A 227 1.60 16.03 -9.44
N PHE A 228 0.51 16.73 -9.15
CA PHE A 228 -0.76 16.12 -8.76
C PHE A 228 -1.85 16.61 -9.73
N PRO A 229 -2.69 15.72 -10.29
CA PRO A 229 -3.68 16.11 -11.28
C PRO A 229 -4.69 17.09 -10.66
N ASP A 230 -4.98 18.17 -11.39
CA ASP A 230 -5.95 19.17 -10.96
C ASP A 230 -7.34 18.55 -10.75
N LYS A 231 -8.04 18.98 -9.69
CA LYS A 231 -9.37 18.50 -9.25
C LYS A 231 -10.49 18.58 -10.31
N LYS A 232 -10.20 19.06 -11.53
CA LYS A 232 -11.15 19.22 -12.65
C LYS A 232 -11.32 17.96 -13.49
N THR A 233 -10.40 17.01 -13.40
CA THR A 233 -10.52 15.71 -14.05
C THR A 233 -11.39 14.81 -13.16
N ALA A 234 -12.42 14.20 -13.73
CA ALA A 234 -13.36 13.30 -13.05
C ALA A 234 -12.70 11.96 -12.64
N ILE A 235 -11.57 12.03 -11.93
CA ILE A 235 -10.86 10.87 -11.39
C ILE A 235 -11.49 10.54 -10.05
N THR A 236 -12.13 9.38 -10.01
CA THR A 236 -12.71 8.74 -8.84
C THR A 236 -11.59 8.25 -7.90
N GLY A 237 -10.93 9.15 -7.15
CA GLY A 237 -9.98 8.78 -6.07
C GLY A 237 -8.58 9.36 -6.17
N ASP A 238 -7.74 9.08 -5.17
CA ASP A 238 -6.32 9.46 -5.14
C ASP A 238 -5.55 8.67 -6.23
N PRO A 239 -4.90 9.33 -7.20
CA PRO A 239 -4.17 8.66 -8.29
C PRO A 239 -3.03 7.77 -7.79
N PHE A 240 -2.51 8.01 -6.59
CA PHE A 240 -1.45 7.21 -5.98
C PHE A 240 -1.97 6.01 -5.17
N LEU A 241 -3.29 5.82 -5.05
CA LEU A 241 -3.88 4.72 -4.28
C LEU A 241 -3.38 3.32 -4.69
N PRO A 242 -3.21 2.99 -5.99
CA PRO A 242 -2.62 1.72 -6.40
C PRO A 242 -1.18 1.54 -5.91
N ALA A 243 -0.37 2.62 -5.96
CA ALA A 243 1.00 2.61 -5.44
C ALA A 243 1.04 2.41 -3.91
N ILE A 244 0.16 3.11 -3.19
CA ILE A 244 -0.02 2.98 -1.73
C ILE A 244 -0.36 1.53 -1.36
N THR A 245 -1.27 0.90 -2.11
CA THR A 245 -1.66 -0.50 -1.87
C THR A 245 -0.49 -1.44 -2.12
N ALA A 246 0.23 -1.26 -3.23
CA ALA A 246 1.37 -2.10 -3.60
C ALA A 246 2.51 -2.06 -2.57
N ILE A 247 2.83 -0.90 -1.99
CA ILE A 247 3.89 -0.80 -0.97
C ILE A 247 3.46 -1.40 0.38
N ILE A 248 2.17 -1.32 0.73
CA ILE A 248 1.63 -1.99 1.95
C ILE A 248 1.74 -3.52 1.83
N GLU A 249 1.52 -4.06 0.62
CA GLU A 249 1.60 -5.50 0.38
C GLU A 249 3.00 -6.12 0.58
N VAL A 250 4.06 -5.31 0.61
CA VAL A 250 5.45 -5.79 0.82
C VAL A 250 5.52 -6.67 2.08
N ASP A 251 4.85 -6.27 3.16
CA ASP A 251 4.90 -6.98 4.44
C ASP A 251 4.20 -8.34 4.40
N ALA A 252 3.22 -8.53 3.50
CA ALA A 252 2.49 -9.78 3.33
C ALA A 252 3.29 -10.85 2.57
N LYS A 253 4.34 -10.46 1.83
CA LYS A 253 5.17 -11.41 1.07
C LYS A 253 6.26 -12.01 1.94
N ARG A 254 6.68 -13.25 1.65
CA ARG A 254 7.75 -13.93 2.42
C ARG A 254 9.08 -14.00 1.69
N ALA A 255 9.07 -14.21 0.38
CA ALA A 255 10.29 -14.24 -0.41
C ALA A 255 10.78 -12.81 -0.73
N PRO A 256 12.09 -12.52 -0.65
CA PRO A 256 12.66 -11.22 -1.01
C PRO A 256 12.26 -10.76 -2.42
N GLN A 257 12.27 -11.63 -3.42
CA GLN A 257 11.84 -11.30 -4.77
C GLN A 257 10.37 -10.87 -4.86
N ASP A 258 9.47 -11.48 -4.07
CA ASP A 258 8.06 -11.13 -4.08
C ASP A 258 7.86 -9.76 -3.39
N LYS A 259 8.70 -9.43 -2.38
CA LYS A 259 8.76 -8.10 -1.76
C LYS A 259 9.27 -7.05 -2.76
N LEU A 260 10.34 -7.34 -3.50
CA LEU A 260 10.85 -6.48 -4.56
C LEU A 260 9.82 -6.25 -5.66
N ALA A 261 9.07 -7.28 -6.06
CA ALA A 261 7.99 -7.13 -7.04
C ALA A 261 6.89 -6.16 -6.58
N CYS A 262 6.55 -6.15 -5.28
CA CYS A 262 5.64 -5.15 -4.71
C CYS A 262 6.21 -3.74 -4.78
N VAL A 263 7.50 -3.57 -4.48
CA VAL A 263 8.20 -2.27 -4.63
C VAL A 263 8.19 -1.82 -6.09
N SER A 264 8.49 -2.71 -7.05
CA SER A 264 8.48 -2.38 -8.48
C SER A 264 7.09 -1.98 -8.95
N LYS A 265 6.04 -2.71 -8.56
CA LYS A 265 4.64 -2.32 -8.85
C LYS A 265 4.29 -0.96 -8.26
N CYS A 266 4.71 -0.67 -7.03
CA CYS A 266 4.52 0.64 -6.41
C CYS A 266 5.16 1.74 -7.28
N CYS A 267 6.42 1.57 -7.69
CA CYS A 267 7.12 2.55 -8.51
C CYS A 267 6.49 2.71 -9.90
N GLN A 268 6.04 1.62 -10.54
CA GLN A 268 5.31 1.67 -11.80
C GLN A 268 4.01 2.48 -11.70
N HIS A 269 3.22 2.25 -10.64
CA HIS A 269 2.01 3.06 -10.38
C HIS A 269 2.32 4.53 -10.07
N VAL A 270 3.47 4.85 -9.47
CA VAL A 270 3.93 6.23 -9.31
C VAL A 270 4.18 6.87 -10.67
N PHE A 271 4.89 6.19 -11.58
CA PHE A 271 5.09 6.70 -12.95
C PHE A 271 3.79 6.86 -13.72
N GLU A 272 2.85 5.91 -13.62
CA GLU A 272 1.53 6.01 -14.23
C GLU A 272 0.75 7.22 -13.73
N ALA A 273 0.73 7.45 -12.41
CA ALA A 273 0.09 8.61 -11.80
C ALA A 273 0.70 9.92 -12.30
N LEU A 274 2.03 10.01 -12.33
CA LEU A 274 2.74 11.21 -12.78
C LEU A 274 2.55 11.48 -14.28
N SER A 275 2.51 10.44 -15.11
CA SER A 275 2.25 10.54 -16.56
C SER A 275 0.83 11.00 -16.88
N THR A 276 -0.13 10.78 -15.97
CA THR A 276 -1.50 11.25 -16.13
C THR A 276 -1.63 12.74 -15.74
N SER A 277 -0.77 13.23 -14.85
CA SER A 277 -0.77 14.62 -14.41
C SER A 277 0.05 15.58 -15.29
N ASN A 278 1.08 15.07 -15.98
CA ASN A 278 1.98 15.88 -16.80
C ASN A 278 1.95 15.43 -18.27
N SER A 279 2.05 16.38 -19.20
CA SER A 279 2.20 16.08 -20.63
C SER A 279 3.59 15.57 -21.01
N GLU A 280 4.56 15.69 -20.11
CA GLU A 280 5.95 15.27 -20.29
C GLU A 280 6.27 14.04 -19.43
N PRO A 281 7.19 13.16 -19.86
CA PRO A 281 7.66 12.04 -19.05
C PRO A 281 8.22 12.53 -17.71
N ALA A 282 7.78 11.92 -16.62
CA ALA A 282 8.24 12.27 -15.27
C ALA A 282 9.77 12.17 -15.17
N ASN A 283 10.40 13.23 -14.65
CA ASN A 283 11.83 13.21 -14.37
C ASN A 283 12.12 12.42 -13.08
N ALA A 284 13.41 12.24 -12.74
CA ALA A 284 13.82 11.47 -11.57
C ALA A 284 13.43 12.13 -10.22
N ASP A 285 13.40 13.47 -10.17
CA ASP A 285 13.02 14.24 -8.99
C ASP A 285 11.49 14.16 -8.76
N ASP A 286 10.69 14.29 -9.82
CA ASP A 286 9.23 14.11 -9.78
C ASP A 286 8.87 12.72 -9.24
N PHE A 287 9.57 11.70 -9.75
CA PHE A 287 9.41 10.32 -9.30
C PHE A 287 9.78 10.14 -7.83
N LEU A 288 10.92 10.67 -7.39
CA LEU A 288 11.36 10.53 -6.01
C LEU A 288 10.43 11.25 -5.03
N SER A 289 9.99 12.47 -5.36
CA SER A 289 9.00 13.21 -4.57
C SER A 289 7.66 12.46 -4.51
N GLY A 290 7.20 11.91 -5.64
CA GLY A 290 6.00 11.07 -5.69
C GLY A 290 6.13 9.82 -4.82
N LEU A 291 7.29 9.15 -4.83
CA LEU A 291 7.57 7.99 -4.00
C LEU A 291 7.62 8.34 -2.50
N VAL A 292 8.24 9.47 -2.13
CA VAL A 292 8.22 9.99 -0.75
C VAL A 292 6.79 10.22 -0.28
N TYR A 293 5.96 10.86 -1.12
CA TYR A 293 4.54 11.09 -0.82
C TYR A 293 3.79 9.76 -0.61
N VAL A 294 3.98 8.77 -1.49
CA VAL A 294 3.37 7.44 -1.36
C VAL A 294 3.76 6.78 -0.04
N VAL A 295 5.06 6.79 0.33
CA VAL A 295 5.52 6.20 1.59
C VAL A 295 4.93 6.93 2.80
N LEU A 296 4.84 8.26 2.76
CA LEU A 296 4.24 9.07 3.82
C LEU A 296 2.75 8.74 4.02
N LYS A 297 1.98 8.59 2.94
CA LYS A 297 0.56 8.26 3.00
C LYS A 297 0.28 6.80 3.33
N ALA A 298 1.11 5.89 2.82
CA ALA A 298 0.95 4.46 3.07
C ALA A 298 1.32 4.06 4.51
N ASN A 299 2.36 4.69 5.08
CA ASN A 299 3.00 4.26 6.33
C ASN A 299 3.19 2.73 6.41
N PRO A 300 3.97 2.13 5.48
CA PRO A 300 4.02 0.68 5.31
C PRO A 300 4.43 -0.04 6.60
N PRO A 301 3.77 -1.15 6.97
CA PRO A 301 4.08 -1.87 8.19
C PRO A 301 5.48 -2.49 8.11
N ARG A 302 6.24 -2.37 9.21
CA ARG A 302 7.58 -2.95 9.37
C ARG A 302 8.54 -2.62 8.21
N LEU A 303 8.47 -1.40 7.70
CA LEU A 303 9.19 -0.98 6.49
C LEU A 303 10.72 -1.17 6.60
N HIS A 304 11.30 -0.84 7.76
CA HIS A 304 12.73 -1.04 8.00
C HIS A 304 13.10 -2.52 7.97
N SER A 305 12.37 -3.38 8.70
CA SER A 305 12.58 -4.84 8.68
C SER A 305 12.45 -5.41 7.26
N ASN A 306 11.46 -4.97 6.50
CA ASN A 306 11.25 -5.40 5.12
C ASN A 306 12.44 -5.06 4.21
N MET A 307 12.96 -3.85 4.31
CA MET A 307 14.14 -3.43 3.55
C MET A 307 15.40 -4.21 3.97
N GLN A 308 15.65 -4.34 5.28
CA GLN A 308 16.80 -5.07 5.78
C GLN A 308 16.76 -6.55 5.43
N TYR A 309 15.58 -7.16 5.47
CA TYR A 309 15.38 -8.54 5.05
C TYR A 309 15.74 -8.75 3.58
N VAL A 310 15.30 -7.86 2.69
CA VAL A 310 15.66 -7.88 1.27
C VAL A 310 17.17 -7.71 1.09
N ILE A 311 17.81 -6.76 1.78
CA ILE A 311 19.27 -6.53 1.70
C ILE A 311 20.08 -7.76 2.16
N ARG A 312 19.64 -8.44 3.22
CA ARG A 312 20.36 -9.57 3.82
C ARG A 312 20.18 -10.87 3.03
N PHE A 313 18.96 -11.14 2.57
CA PHE A 313 18.58 -12.47 2.05
C PHE A 313 18.18 -12.49 0.57
N GLY A 314 18.08 -11.33 -0.08
CA GLY A 314 17.82 -11.25 -1.50
C GLY A 314 19.00 -11.75 -2.34
N LEU A 315 18.69 -12.22 -3.54
CA LEU A 315 19.69 -12.55 -4.55
C LEU A 315 20.48 -11.29 -4.96
N PRO A 316 21.83 -11.35 -5.00
CA PRO A 316 22.65 -10.18 -5.32
C PRO A 316 22.29 -9.51 -6.66
N HIS A 317 22.03 -10.29 -7.70
CA HIS A 317 21.72 -9.74 -9.03
C HIS A 317 20.39 -8.98 -9.07
N SER A 318 19.40 -9.36 -8.25
CA SER A 318 18.11 -8.67 -8.15
C SER A 318 18.21 -7.29 -7.49
N LEU A 319 19.25 -7.06 -6.70
CA LEU A 319 19.50 -5.79 -6.00
C LEU A 319 20.52 -4.90 -6.71
N MET A 320 21.51 -5.50 -7.37
CA MET A 320 22.63 -4.78 -7.97
C MET A 320 22.42 -4.37 -9.42
N ALA A 321 21.43 -4.95 -10.10
CA ALA A 321 21.17 -4.70 -11.51
C ALA A 321 19.68 -4.66 -11.83
N GLY A 322 19.35 -3.98 -12.92
CA GLY A 322 18.00 -3.91 -13.47
C GLY A 322 17.07 -2.92 -12.75
N GLU A 323 15.81 -2.94 -13.18
CA GLU A 323 14.74 -2.06 -12.74
C GLU A 323 14.46 -2.20 -11.23
N SER A 324 14.40 -3.43 -10.72
CA SER A 324 14.11 -3.69 -9.29
C SER A 324 15.16 -3.11 -8.35
N GLY A 325 16.45 -3.17 -8.71
CA GLY A 325 17.54 -2.55 -7.94
C GLY A 325 17.46 -1.03 -7.92
N TYR A 326 17.11 -0.42 -9.06
CA TYR A 326 16.87 1.03 -9.15
C TYR A 326 15.71 1.46 -8.25
N TYR A 327 14.57 0.77 -8.29
CA TYR A 327 13.42 1.08 -7.45
C TYR A 327 13.68 0.87 -5.97
N PHE A 328 14.37 -0.21 -5.60
CA PHE A 328 14.75 -0.45 -4.20
C PHE A 328 15.71 0.62 -3.67
N THR A 329 16.63 1.10 -4.51
CA THR A 329 17.52 2.22 -4.17
C THR A 329 16.74 3.51 -3.95
N ASN A 330 15.79 3.83 -4.82
CA ASN A 330 14.93 5.01 -4.65
C ASN A 330 14.04 4.92 -3.40
N LEU A 331 13.50 3.74 -3.08
CA LEU A 331 12.79 3.52 -1.82
C LEU A 331 13.72 3.78 -0.62
N SER A 332 14.98 3.33 -0.68
CA SER A 332 15.97 3.58 0.35
C SER A 332 16.28 5.07 0.51
N CYS A 333 16.37 5.81 -0.60
CA CYS A 333 16.52 7.26 -0.58
C CYS A 333 15.30 7.95 0.03
N ALA A 334 14.08 7.54 -0.35
CA ALA A 334 12.84 8.10 0.17
C ALA A 334 12.70 7.92 1.68
N VAL A 335 13.01 6.72 2.20
CA VAL A 335 13.00 6.46 3.65
C VAL A 335 14.04 7.31 4.38
N ALA A 336 15.27 7.38 3.87
CA ALA A 336 16.32 8.21 4.47
C ALA A 336 15.98 9.71 4.44
N PHE A 337 15.27 10.17 3.40
CA PHE A 337 14.74 11.53 3.33
C PHE A 337 13.70 11.78 4.41
N ILE A 338 12.71 10.88 4.56
CA ILE A 338 11.65 10.99 5.59
C ILE A 338 12.21 11.01 7.02
N GLU A 339 13.23 10.20 7.30
CA GLU A 339 13.93 10.19 8.59
C GLU A 339 14.52 11.56 8.96
N LYS A 340 15.01 12.30 7.96
CA LYS A 340 15.72 13.58 8.13
C LYS A 340 14.92 14.80 7.70
N LEU A 341 13.66 14.62 7.28
CA LEU A 341 12.82 15.67 6.73
C LEU A 341 12.65 16.86 7.70
N ASP A 342 12.88 18.07 7.23
CA ASP A 342 12.75 19.29 8.03
C ASP A 342 11.93 20.35 7.29
N GLY A 343 11.70 21.50 7.94
CA GLY A 343 10.96 22.61 7.34
C GLY A 343 11.54 23.07 6.00
N PRO A 344 12.86 23.34 5.90
CA PRO A 344 13.50 23.73 4.65
C PRO A 344 13.28 22.75 3.51
N ALA A 345 13.30 21.43 3.76
CA ALA A 345 13.02 20.41 2.74
C ALA A 345 11.58 20.44 2.19
N LEU A 346 10.66 21.14 2.87
CA LEU A 346 9.27 21.34 2.46
C LEU A 346 8.97 22.79 2.04
N ASN A 347 10.01 23.62 1.85
CA ASN A 347 9.87 25.05 1.62
C ASN A 347 9.11 25.80 2.73
N LEU A 348 9.23 25.34 3.99
CA LEU A 348 8.60 25.94 5.17
C LEU A 348 9.64 26.59 6.09
N SER A 349 9.22 27.63 6.81
CA SER A 349 10.01 28.16 7.92
C SER A 349 10.06 27.16 9.09
N PRO A 350 11.08 27.22 9.96
CA PRO A 350 11.14 26.36 11.16
C PRO A 350 9.91 26.51 12.07
N GLU A 351 9.38 27.73 12.17
CA GLU A 351 8.21 28.07 12.99
C GLU A 351 6.93 27.43 12.44
N GLU A 352 6.71 27.48 11.12
CA GLU A 352 5.58 26.81 10.47
C GLU A 352 5.68 25.29 10.60
N PHE A 353 6.88 24.73 10.41
CA PHE A 353 7.12 23.30 10.54
C PHE A 353 6.84 22.80 11.96
N GLU A 354 7.35 23.49 12.99
CA GLU A 354 7.04 23.19 14.39
C GLU A 354 5.54 23.35 14.67
N GLY A 355 4.91 24.38 14.10
CA GLY A 355 3.46 24.59 14.18
C GLY A 355 2.64 23.41 13.65
N TYR A 356 3.03 22.81 12.53
CA TYR A 356 2.38 21.59 12.01
C TYR A 356 2.69 20.36 12.87
N MET A 357 3.93 20.19 13.32
CA MET A 357 4.34 19.06 14.18
C MET A 357 3.62 19.06 15.53
N LEU A 358 3.39 20.23 16.12
CA LEU A 358 2.61 20.44 17.35
C LEU A 358 1.08 20.42 17.11
N ARG A 359 0.64 20.21 15.86
CA ARG A 359 -0.77 20.26 15.43
C ARG A 359 -1.48 21.59 15.73
N GLN A 360 -0.72 22.68 15.83
CA GLN A 360 -1.27 24.02 15.97
C GLN A 360 -1.79 24.55 14.62
N HIS A 361 -1.24 24.03 13.52
CA HIS A 361 -1.64 24.35 12.15
C HIS A 361 -2.17 23.09 11.46
N ALA A 362 -3.28 23.22 10.75
CA ALA A 362 -3.80 22.20 9.85
C ALA A 362 -3.55 22.63 8.40
N PRO A 363 -3.11 21.74 7.50
CA PRO A 363 -3.00 22.09 6.09
C PRO A 363 -4.38 22.51 5.58
N ASN A 364 -4.44 23.57 4.74
CA ASN A 364 -5.69 24.21 4.29
C ASN A 364 -6.78 23.25 3.78
N ASP A 365 -6.41 22.08 3.23
CA ASP A 365 -7.34 21.06 2.75
C ASP A 365 -8.00 20.21 3.87
N ALA A 366 -7.41 20.15 5.07
CA ALA A 366 -8.03 19.56 6.26
C ALA A 366 -9.05 20.53 6.87
N THR A 367 -8.72 21.82 6.93
CA THR A 367 -9.64 22.88 7.38
C THR A 367 -10.86 22.95 6.46
N LYS A 368 -10.66 22.91 5.14
CA LYS A 368 -11.77 22.82 4.16
C LYS A 368 -12.63 21.57 4.34
N ARG A 369 -12.03 20.40 4.58
CA ARG A 369 -12.81 19.16 4.82
C ARG A 369 -13.63 19.22 6.10
N GLN A 370 -13.08 19.85 7.14
CA GLN A 370 -13.77 20.03 8.41
C GLN A 370 -14.90 21.07 8.30
N GLU A 371 -14.69 22.15 7.55
CA GLU A 371 -15.74 23.11 7.18
C GLU A 371 -16.84 22.46 6.33
N ILE A 372 -16.48 21.67 5.31
CA ILE A 372 -17.44 20.95 4.47
C ILE A 372 -18.25 19.98 5.34
N SER A 373 -17.61 19.20 6.21
CA SER A 373 -18.30 18.28 7.12
C SER A 373 -19.26 19.01 8.06
N SER A 374 -18.84 20.15 8.62
CA SER A 374 -19.67 20.99 9.48
C SER A 374 -20.87 21.56 8.72
N ASN A 375 -20.65 22.05 7.49
CA ASN A 375 -21.71 22.57 6.63
C ASN A 375 -22.69 21.47 6.18
N THR A 376 -22.19 20.28 5.86
CA THR A 376 -23.02 19.11 5.52
C THR A 376 -23.86 18.68 6.72
N GLN A 377 -23.29 18.64 7.94
CA GLN A 377 -24.07 18.35 9.15
C GLN A 377 -25.18 19.38 9.37
N HIS A 378 -24.90 20.67 9.22
CA HIS A 378 -25.91 21.72 9.34
C HIS A 378 -27.05 21.56 8.31
N LEU A 379 -26.71 21.27 7.05
CA LEU A 379 -27.69 21.01 5.99
C LEU A 379 -28.56 19.79 6.28
N LEU A 380 -27.99 18.72 6.83
CA LEU A 380 -28.73 17.52 7.21
C LEU A 380 -29.69 17.80 8.37
N GLU A 381 -29.27 18.58 9.37
CA GLU A 381 -30.13 19.01 10.47
C GLU A 381 -31.31 19.86 9.95
N GLU A 382 -31.03 20.78 9.01
CA GLU A 382 -32.06 21.60 8.38
C GLU A 382 -33.05 20.77 7.56
N LEU A 383 -32.55 19.81 6.76
CA LEU A 383 -33.40 18.89 5.98
C LEU A 383 -34.26 18.03 6.89
N LYS A 384 -33.71 17.53 8.00
CA LYS A 384 -34.46 16.77 9.00
C LYS A 384 -35.58 17.62 9.61
N GLY A 385 -35.29 18.86 10.00
CA GLY A 385 -36.30 19.77 10.52
C GLY A 385 -37.38 20.15 9.49
N ARG A 386 -37.05 20.22 8.20
CA ARG A 386 -38.04 20.41 7.12
C ARG A 386 -38.91 19.17 6.93
N GLN A 387 -38.33 17.97 6.97
CA GLN A 387 -39.06 16.72 6.88
C GLN A 387 -40.06 16.57 8.03
N GLU A 388 -39.63 16.84 9.27
CA GLU A 388 -40.50 16.78 10.45
C GLU A 388 -41.69 17.75 10.35
N LYS A 389 -41.48 18.97 9.83
CA LYS A 389 -42.57 19.93 9.59
C LYS A 389 -43.54 19.47 8.50
N LEU A 390 -43.01 18.82 7.46
CA LEU A 390 -43.81 18.30 6.36
C LEU A 390 -44.68 17.14 6.84
N ASP A 391 -44.12 16.24 7.64
CA ASP A 391 -44.85 15.12 8.25
C ASP A 391 -45.96 15.63 9.20
N GLN A 392 -45.65 16.61 10.06
CA GLN A 392 -46.65 17.25 10.91
C GLN A 392 -47.78 17.93 10.10
N GLY A 393 -47.43 18.56 8.97
CA GLY A 393 -48.40 19.16 8.06
C GLY A 393 -49.29 18.11 7.38
N MET A 394 -48.71 16.98 6.98
CA MET A 394 -49.42 15.84 6.41
C MET A 394 -50.41 15.24 7.41
N ASP A 395 -49.98 15.03 8.66
CA ASP A 395 -50.83 14.52 9.74
C ASP A 395 -51.98 15.48 10.06
N ALA A 396 -51.69 16.78 10.14
CA ALA A 396 -52.71 17.80 10.37
C ALA A 396 -53.76 17.82 9.23
N LEU A 397 -53.31 17.72 7.98
CA LEU A 397 -54.19 17.65 6.82
C LEU A 397 -55.04 16.37 6.85
N ASN A 398 -54.45 15.23 7.20
CA ASN A 398 -55.16 13.96 7.30
C ASN A 398 -56.28 14.02 8.36
N VAL A 399 -56.00 14.61 9.53
CA VAL A 399 -57.01 14.82 10.58
C VAL A 399 -58.12 15.76 10.09
N GLN A 400 -57.78 16.84 9.40
CA GLN A 400 -58.78 17.75 8.82
C GLN A 400 -59.65 17.05 7.77
N LEU A 401 -59.05 16.22 6.91
CA LEU A 401 -59.75 15.49 5.87
C LEU A 401 -60.74 14.48 6.48
N GLN A 402 -60.33 13.72 7.49
CA GLN A 402 -61.21 12.80 8.22
C GLN A 402 -62.39 13.52 8.87
N LYS A 403 -62.13 14.66 9.52
CA LYS A 403 -63.20 15.49 10.12
C LYS A 403 -64.17 16.02 9.07
N TRP A 404 -63.66 16.45 7.93
CA TRP A 404 -64.49 16.90 6.81
C TRP A 404 -65.36 15.77 6.28
N MET A 405 -64.80 14.57 6.05
CA MET A 405 -65.59 13.40 5.60
C MET A 405 -66.72 13.06 6.57
N LEU A 406 -66.46 13.05 7.89
CA LEU A 406 -67.49 12.82 8.90
C LEU A 406 -68.59 13.87 8.86
N THR A 407 -68.22 15.13 8.65
CA THR A 407 -69.19 16.24 8.56
C THR A 407 -70.08 16.09 7.32
N VAL A 408 -69.48 15.77 6.16
CA VAL A 408 -70.22 15.55 4.91
C VAL A 408 -71.18 14.36 5.04
N ASN A 409 -70.72 13.24 5.60
CA ASN A 409 -71.57 12.06 5.81
C ASN A 409 -72.75 12.37 6.75
N SER A 410 -72.51 13.10 7.85
CA SER A 410 -73.59 13.50 8.76
C SER A 410 -74.61 14.41 8.08
N GLN A 411 -74.18 15.33 7.21
CA GLN A 411 -75.11 16.19 6.46
C GLN A 411 -75.91 15.40 5.42
N LEU A 412 -75.29 14.41 4.77
CA LEU A 412 -75.98 13.50 3.86
C LEU A 412 -77.03 12.66 4.59
N ASP A 413 -76.69 12.11 5.76
CA ASP A 413 -77.62 11.33 6.59
C ASP A 413 -78.80 12.19 7.08
N GLU A 414 -78.54 13.43 7.50
CA GLU A 414 -79.59 14.37 7.93
C GLU A 414 -80.51 14.75 6.77
N ALA A 415 -79.95 15.05 5.59
CA ALA A 415 -80.73 15.33 4.39
C ALA A 415 -81.58 14.12 3.96
N ALA A 416 -81.03 12.91 4.03
CA ALA A 416 -81.75 11.68 3.73
C ALA A 416 -82.90 11.43 4.73
N ALA A 417 -82.69 11.69 6.02
CA ALA A 417 -83.72 11.57 7.05
C ALA A 417 -84.85 12.59 6.87
N GLN A 418 -84.50 13.85 6.54
CA GLN A 418 -85.48 14.88 6.21
C GLN A 418 -86.29 14.50 4.97
N PHE A 419 -85.63 13.98 3.93
CA PHE A 419 -86.30 13.51 2.72
C PHE A 419 -87.27 12.36 3.01
N ALA A 420 -86.88 11.40 3.84
CA ALA A 420 -87.74 10.29 4.27
C ALA A 420 -88.96 10.76 5.09
N LEU A 421 -88.81 11.80 5.92
CA LEU A 421 -89.90 12.43 6.66
C LEU A 421 -90.90 13.11 5.73
N VAL A 422 -90.41 13.89 4.77
CA VAL A 422 -91.24 14.52 3.73
C VAL A 422 -91.99 13.47 2.92
N GLN A 423 -91.32 12.37 2.56
CA GLN A 423 -91.93 11.28 1.81
C GLN A 423 -93.04 10.58 2.63
N LYS A 424 -92.82 10.34 3.93
CA LYS A 424 -93.88 9.81 4.83
C LYS A 424 -95.06 10.76 4.97
N GLU A 425 -94.82 12.06 5.08
CA GLU A 425 -95.88 13.07 5.16
C GLU A 425 -96.72 13.12 3.87
N ILE A 426 -96.06 13.06 2.70
CA ILE A 426 -96.75 12.96 1.40
C ILE A 426 -97.59 11.68 1.32
N THR A 427 -97.06 10.56 1.81
CA THR A 427 -97.76 9.26 1.80
C THR A 427 -98.95 9.26 2.77
N ALA A 428 -98.81 9.87 3.95
CA ALA A 428 -99.89 10.03 4.93
C ALA A 428 -101.00 10.98 4.42
N GLN A 429 -100.64 12.05 3.70
CA GLN A 429 -101.60 12.95 3.05
C GLN A 429 -102.33 12.28 1.87
N ALA A 430 -101.67 11.37 1.15
CA ALA A 430 -102.31 10.52 0.15
C ALA A 430 -103.30 9.53 0.80
N GLU A 431 -102.96 8.90 1.92
CA GLU A 431 -103.85 7.99 2.66
C GLU A 431 -105.05 8.74 3.31
N HIS A 432 -104.86 9.97 3.77
CA HIS A 432 -105.94 10.81 4.29
C HIS A 432 -106.89 11.33 3.19
N SER A 433 -106.42 11.40 1.94
CA SER A 433 -107.23 11.70 0.76
C SER A 433 -107.98 10.47 0.22
N LEU A 434 -107.51 9.26 0.53
CA LEU A 434 -108.11 7.98 0.10
C LEU A 434 -109.24 7.46 1.02
N VAL A 435 -109.49 8.08 2.18
CA VAL A 435 -110.70 7.81 3.00
C VAL A 435 -111.90 8.67 2.56
N LEU A 436 -111.70 9.62 1.63
CA LEU A 436 -112.77 10.43 1.03
C LEU A 436 -112.59 10.59 -0.49
N SER A 437 -112.51 9.49 -1.22
CA SER A 437 -113.36 9.31 -2.41
C SER A 437 -113.29 7.87 -2.94
N SER A 438 -114.46 7.25 -2.92
CA SER A 438 -114.81 6.07 -3.69
C SER A 438 -114.41 6.17 -5.17
N SER A 439 -114.15 5.01 -5.77
CA SER A 439 -114.13 4.71 -7.21
C SER A 439 -112.92 5.28 -7.97
N SER A 440 -112.25 4.59 -8.90
CA SER A 440 -112.56 3.35 -9.63
C SER A 440 -111.39 3.04 -10.56
N HIS A 441 -111.26 1.75 -10.89
CA HIS A 441 -110.84 1.18 -12.18
C HIS A 441 -109.40 1.37 -12.71
N ASP A 442 -108.74 0.20 -12.77
CA ASP A 442 -108.17 -0.47 -13.95
C ASP A 442 -106.90 0.01 -14.66
N ALA A 443 -106.19 -1.05 -15.08
CA ALA A 443 -105.34 -1.20 -16.26
C ALA A 443 -103.82 -0.93 -16.14
N ASN A 444 -103.12 -2.07 -16.06
CA ASN A 444 -101.76 -2.41 -16.55
C ASN A 444 -101.35 -1.60 -17.82
N PRO A 445 -100.07 -1.20 -18.01
CA PRO A 445 -99.06 -2.13 -18.53
C PRO A 445 -97.57 -1.89 -18.10
N GLN A 446 -96.84 -3.00 -17.96
CA GLN A 446 -95.59 -3.39 -18.66
C GLN A 446 -94.69 -2.29 -19.32
N GLU A 447 -93.43 -2.17 -18.85
CA GLU A 447 -92.15 -1.82 -19.53
C GLU A 447 -91.15 -1.41 -18.42
N GLY A 448 -89.83 -1.58 -18.45
CA GLY A 448 -88.88 -1.99 -19.47
C GLY A 448 -87.49 -1.57 -18.96
N ASP A 449 -86.56 -2.53 -18.98
CA ASP A 449 -85.09 -2.39 -19.09
C ASP A 449 -84.31 -1.55 -18.06
N LEU A 450 -83.59 -2.24 -17.16
CA LEU A 450 -82.33 -1.74 -16.56
C LEU A 450 -81.41 -2.94 -16.27
N LYS A 451 -80.33 -3.00 -17.05
CA LYS A 451 -79.29 -4.03 -17.08
C LYS A 451 -78.52 -4.18 -15.77
N ASP A 452 -78.16 -5.43 -15.52
CA ASP A 452 -77.27 -5.94 -14.48
C ASP A 452 -75.90 -5.24 -14.38
N PRO A 453 -75.27 -5.24 -13.19
CA PRO A 453 -73.92 -4.73 -12.97
C PRO A 453 -72.88 -5.81 -13.28
N SER A 454 -71.97 -5.54 -14.21
CA SER A 454 -70.74 -6.32 -14.36
C SER A 454 -69.77 -6.03 -13.23
N VAL A 455 -69.57 -7.07 -12.43
CA VAL A 455 -68.44 -7.38 -11.56
C VAL A 455 -67.11 -6.85 -12.11
N LEU A 456 -66.36 -6.09 -11.29
CA LEU A 456 -64.91 -6.04 -11.35
C LEU A 456 -64.35 -6.24 -9.95
N VAL A 457 -63.93 -7.48 -9.73
CA VAL A 457 -63.15 -7.99 -8.61
C VAL A 457 -61.86 -7.18 -8.47
N LEU A 458 -61.58 -6.65 -7.27
CA LEU A 458 -60.22 -6.31 -6.86
C LEU A 458 -59.77 -7.36 -5.85
N SER A 459 -59.02 -8.34 -6.37
CA SER A 459 -58.26 -9.29 -5.58
C SER A 459 -57.00 -8.63 -5.02
N ASP A 460 -56.69 -8.97 -3.78
CA ASP A 460 -55.37 -8.80 -3.14
C ASP A 460 -54.21 -9.11 -4.09
N GLN A 461 -53.23 -8.19 -4.14
CA GLN A 461 -51.82 -8.55 -4.31
C GLN A 461 -50.95 -7.67 -3.41
N CYS A 462 -50.58 -8.23 -2.26
CA CYS A 462 -49.33 -7.91 -1.59
C CYS A 462 -48.16 -8.09 -2.58
N ALA A 463 -47.41 -7.03 -2.83
CA ALA A 463 -46.04 -7.11 -3.32
C ALA A 463 -45.25 -5.95 -2.69
N GLY A 464 -44.53 -6.26 -1.61
CA GLY A 464 -43.55 -5.34 -1.03
C GLY A 464 -42.34 -5.19 -1.96
N PRO A 465 -41.66 -4.02 -1.97
CA PRO A 465 -40.42 -3.87 -2.71
C PRO A 465 -39.28 -4.61 -1.99
N GLN A 466 -38.54 -5.38 -2.80
CA GLN A 466 -37.40 -6.19 -2.42
C GLN A 466 -36.25 -5.34 -1.88
N GLN A 467 -35.64 -5.82 -0.80
CA GLN A 467 -34.30 -5.41 -0.37
C GLN A 467 -33.32 -5.60 -1.53
N THR A 468 -32.64 -4.52 -1.92
CA THR A 468 -31.37 -4.59 -2.61
C THR A 468 -30.27 -4.59 -1.56
N ASP A 469 -29.52 -5.68 -1.50
CA ASP A 469 -28.37 -5.87 -0.64
C ASP A 469 -27.30 -4.79 -0.84
N CYS A 470 -26.75 -4.33 0.30
CA CYS A 470 -25.40 -3.80 0.43
C CYS A 470 -24.47 -4.93 0.87
#